data_AF-A0A9P6DFG1-F1
#
_entry.id   AF-A0A9P6DFG1-F1
#
_cell.length_a   1.000
_cell.length_b   1.000
_cell.length_c   1.000
_cell.angle_alpha   90.00
_cell.angle_beta   90.00
_cell.angle_gamma   90.00
#
_symmetry.space_group_name_H-M   'P 1'
#
loop_
_entity.id
_entity.type
_entity.pdbx_description
1 polymer ?
#
loop_
_entity_poly.entity_id
_entity_poly.type
_entity_poly.pdbx_seq_one_letter_code
_entity_poly.pdbx_strand_id
1 'polypeptide(L)'
;MKQSNDIKDPKSTLYTVLTTGPYMDMMNVIRTNIQNPCVMDSGFNGVQTGLFVAPMGNGHAPFIALKGVAFWTRKAFDNPNTMTRKDLEIVSDIVNSPMIVKTFTHVTGEPVEYKSVTMDEFFDLFENAGVSVATNAARPTGSWRKTFGRLFPSYATIL
;
A
#
# COMPACT_ATOMS: atom_id res chain seq x y z
N MET A 1 4.86 18.49 13.12
CA MET A 1 4.09 18.01 14.29
C MET A 1 4.82 18.40 15.57
N LYS A 2 4.10 18.79 16.64
CA LYS A 2 4.71 19.11 17.94
C LYS A 2 5.17 17.80 18.61
N GLN A 3 6.45 17.68 18.96
CA GLN A 3 6.91 16.66 19.90
C GLN A 3 6.16 16.84 21.22
N SER A 4 5.54 15.78 21.76
CA SER A 4 4.85 15.87 23.05
C SER A 4 5.88 16.08 24.17
N ASN A 5 5.52 16.90 25.16
CA ASN A 5 6.37 17.30 26.27
C ASN A 5 6.59 16.19 27.33
N ASP A 6 6.35 14.91 27.02
CA ASP A 6 6.39 13.78 27.96
C ASP A 6 7.82 13.32 28.33
N ILE A 7 8.82 14.17 28.13
CA ILE A 7 10.26 13.83 28.15
C ILE A 7 10.76 13.44 29.56
N LYS A 8 9.99 13.61 30.64
CA LYS A 8 10.51 13.57 32.02
C LYS A 8 9.95 12.51 32.98
N ASP A 9 8.98 11.67 32.60
CA ASP A 9 8.44 10.64 33.52
C ASP A 9 9.08 9.26 33.29
N PRO A 10 9.85 8.71 34.25
CA PRO A 10 10.43 7.36 34.15
C PRO A 10 9.39 6.22 34.13
N LYS A 11 8.10 6.48 34.39
CA LYS A 11 7.00 5.51 34.23
C LYS A 11 6.30 5.57 32.87
N SER A 12 6.69 6.48 31.98
CA SER A 12 6.00 6.63 30.70
C SER A 12 6.32 5.49 29.73
N THR A 13 5.28 4.99 29.05
CA THR A 13 5.38 3.91 28.08
C THR A 13 6.36 4.26 26.97
N LEU A 14 7.32 3.37 26.73
CA LEU A 14 8.22 3.46 25.59
C LEU A 14 7.50 2.93 24.36
N TYR A 15 7.48 3.73 23.30
CA TYR A 15 6.86 3.38 22.03
C TYR A 15 7.78 3.76 20.88
N THR A 16 7.66 3.06 19.76
CA THR A 16 8.19 3.48 18.46
C THR A 16 7.08 3.30 17.45
N VAL A 17 6.83 4.31 16.63
CA VAL A 17 5.85 4.25 15.55
C VAL A 17 6.59 3.93 14.26
N LEU A 18 6.14 2.91 13.53
CA LEU A 18 6.61 2.63 12.18
C LEU A 18 5.53 3.09 11.21
N THR A 19 5.81 4.21 10.53
CA THR A 19 4.93 4.73 9.49
C THR A 19 5.39 4.18 8.14
N THR A 20 4.47 3.52 7.44
CA THR A 20 4.76 2.82 6.18
C THR A 20 3.83 3.29 5.07
N GLY A 21 4.34 3.23 3.84
CA GLY A 21 3.50 3.22 2.65
C GLY A 21 2.93 1.83 2.36
N PRO A 22 2.28 1.61 1.20
CA PRO A 22 1.69 0.33 0.87
C PRO A 22 2.74 -0.78 0.77
N TYR A 23 2.32 -2.01 1.02
CA TYR A 23 3.22 -3.15 0.99
C TYR A 23 3.50 -3.58 -0.45
N MET A 24 4.77 -3.76 -0.82
CA MET A 24 5.14 -4.30 -2.14
C MET A 24 4.47 -5.65 -2.39
N ASP A 25 4.34 -6.45 -1.32
CA ASP A 25 3.70 -7.76 -1.34
C ASP A 25 2.21 -7.69 -1.73
N MET A 26 1.53 -6.54 -1.61
CA MET A 26 0.15 -6.33 -2.09
C MET A 26 0.05 -6.09 -3.60
N MET A 27 1.17 -6.04 -4.33
CA MET A 27 1.16 -5.94 -5.79
C MET A 27 0.50 -7.14 -6.46
N ASN A 28 0.45 -8.29 -5.79
CA ASN A 28 -0.36 -9.42 -6.24
C ASN A 28 -1.85 -9.06 -6.27
N VAL A 29 -2.40 -8.38 -5.26
CA VAL A 29 -3.80 -7.95 -5.20
C VAL A 29 -4.10 -6.93 -6.30
N ILE A 30 -3.17 -6.01 -6.56
CA ILE A 30 -3.31 -5.03 -7.65
C ILE A 30 -3.22 -5.71 -9.04
N ARG A 31 -2.52 -6.84 -9.12
CA ARG A 31 -2.42 -7.69 -10.32
C ARG A 31 -3.62 -8.64 -10.50
N THR A 32 -4.20 -9.18 -9.43
CA THR A 32 -5.12 -10.32 -9.49
C THR A 32 -6.54 -10.03 -9.03
N ASN A 33 -6.79 -8.90 -8.35
CA ASN A 33 -8.07 -8.64 -7.68
C ASN A 33 -9.02 -7.74 -8.48
N ILE A 34 -8.77 -7.61 -9.78
CA ILE A 34 -9.80 -7.20 -10.73
C ILE A 34 -10.73 -8.41 -10.89
N GLN A 35 -11.67 -8.56 -9.96
CA GLN A 35 -12.84 -9.43 -10.16
C GLN A 35 -13.77 -8.72 -11.15
N ASN A 36 -13.28 -8.56 -12.37
CA ASN A 36 -14.08 -8.14 -13.50
C ASN A 36 -14.48 -9.44 -14.21
N PRO A 37 -15.79 -9.74 -14.35
CA PRO A 37 -16.27 -10.87 -15.13
C PRO A 37 -15.73 -10.88 -16.58
N CYS A 38 -15.19 -9.75 -17.07
CA CYS A 38 -14.57 -9.63 -18.39
C CYS A 38 -13.11 -10.12 -18.47
N VAL A 39 -12.49 -10.58 -17.37
CA VAL A 39 -11.11 -11.11 -17.36
C VAL A 39 -11.11 -12.55 -16.83
N MET A 40 -12.11 -13.34 -17.23
CA MET A 40 -12.32 -14.72 -16.79
C MET A 40 -12.44 -15.69 -17.98
N ASP A 41 -11.64 -15.54 -19.04
CA ASP A 41 -11.66 -16.48 -20.18
C ASP A 41 -10.32 -17.12 -20.65
N SER A 42 -9.15 -16.88 -20.01
CA SER A 42 -7.96 -17.69 -20.34
C SER A 42 -6.90 -17.81 -19.22
N GLY A 43 -6.62 -19.06 -18.81
CA GLY A 43 -5.50 -19.54 -17.95
C GLY A 43 -5.12 -18.75 -16.68
N PHE A 44 -5.74 -18.80 -15.48
CA PHE A 44 -6.19 -19.90 -14.59
C PHE A 44 -7.70 -19.77 -14.24
N ASN A 45 -8.67 -19.97 -15.15
CA ASN A 45 -8.58 -19.88 -16.60
C ASN A 45 -9.13 -18.52 -17.07
N GLY A 46 -8.51 -17.41 -16.68
CA GLY A 46 -9.15 -16.10 -16.81
C GLY A 46 -8.29 -14.86 -16.87
N VAL A 47 -7.39 -14.73 -15.90
CA VAL A 47 -6.66 -13.49 -15.63
C VAL A 47 -5.70 -13.19 -16.78
N GLN A 48 -5.94 -12.10 -17.51
CA GLN A 48 -5.04 -11.62 -18.55
C GLN A 48 -3.69 -11.30 -17.89
N THR A 49 -2.71 -12.18 -18.09
CA THR A 49 -1.31 -11.98 -17.73
C THR A 49 -0.85 -10.73 -18.46
N GLY A 50 -0.79 -9.58 -17.78
CA GLY A 50 -0.26 -8.39 -18.43
C GLY A 50 -0.76 -7.03 -17.98
N LEU A 51 -1.56 -6.88 -16.92
CA LEU A 51 -2.04 -5.53 -16.55
C LEU A 51 -1.96 -5.23 -15.05
N PHE A 52 -1.22 -4.17 -14.71
CA PHE A 52 -1.32 -3.48 -13.43
C PHE A 52 -2.26 -2.28 -13.57
N VAL A 53 -3.24 -2.16 -12.68
CA VAL A 53 -4.19 -1.04 -12.68
C VAL A 53 -4.14 -0.32 -11.34
N ALA A 54 -3.81 0.97 -11.35
CA ALA A 54 -3.90 1.80 -10.16
C ALA A 54 -4.03 3.29 -10.51
N PRO A 55 -4.65 4.11 -9.65
CA PRO A 55 -4.87 5.53 -9.90
C PRO A 55 -3.67 6.38 -9.48
N MET A 56 -2.47 6.07 -10.01
CA MET A 56 -1.23 6.79 -9.67
C MET A 56 -0.79 7.82 -10.72
N GLY A 57 -1.36 7.80 -11.93
CA GLY A 57 -0.89 8.66 -13.02
C GLY A 57 0.60 8.47 -13.30
N ASN A 58 1.33 9.58 -13.37
CA ASN A 58 2.80 9.62 -13.49
C ASN A 58 3.49 9.78 -12.11
N GLY A 59 2.75 9.56 -11.03
CA GLY A 59 3.21 9.73 -9.66
C GLY A 59 4.21 8.67 -9.20
N HIS A 60 4.75 8.93 -8.01
CA HIS A 60 5.65 8.03 -7.30
C HIS A 60 5.07 7.69 -5.94
N ALA A 61 5.09 6.41 -5.57
CA ALA A 61 4.55 5.92 -4.31
C ALA A 61 5.64 5.23 -3.49
N PRO A 62 5.80 5.56 -2.20
CA PRO A 62 6.74 4.87 -1.32
C PRO A 62 6.16 3.50 -0.96
N PHE A 63 6.83 2.43 -1.36
CA PHE A 63 6.46 1.07 -1.00
C PHE A 63 7.46 0.47 -0.01
N ILE A 64 6.97 -0.38 0.88
CA ILE A 64 7.80 -1.15 1.81
C ILE A 64 7.58 -2.65 1.55
N ALA A 65 8.64 -3.45 1.53
CA ALA A 65 8.50 -4.91 1.58
C ALA A 65 8.15 -5.32 3.02
N LEU A 66 7.27 -6.31 3.22
CA LEU A 66 6.92 -6.77 4.58
C LEU A 66 8.15 -7.23 5.39
N LYS A 67 9.14 -7.81 4.72
CA LYS A 67 10.43 -8.16 5.33
C LYS A 67 11.18 -6.92 5.88
N GLY A 68 11.05 -5.77 5.22
CA GLY A 68 11.59 -4.50 5.70
C GLY A 68 10.91 -4.00 6.98
N VAL A 69 9.59 -4.18 7.09
CA VAL A 69 8.84 -3.88 8.33
C VAL A 69 9.35 -4.73 9.48
N ALA A 70 9.53 -6.03 9.26
CA ALA A 70 10.09 -6.94 10.27
C ALA A 70 11.50 -6.53 10.71
N PHE A 71 12.37 -6.14 9.77
CA PHE A 71 13.70 -5.63 10.07
C PHE A 71 13.67 -4.40 10.98
N TRP A 72 12.89 -3.38 10.62
CA TRP A 72 12.80 -2.14 11.39
C TRP A 72 12.16 -2.34 12.76
N THR A 73 11.17 -3.24 12.84
CA THR A 73 10.56 -3.65 14.11
C THR A 73 11.60 -4.26 15.04
N ARG A 74 12.37 -5.22 14.54
CA ARG A 74 13.43 -5.86 15.35
C ARG A 74 14.49 -4.85 15.77
N LYS A 75 14.93 -3.99 14.85
CA LYS A 75 15.93 -2.96 15.11
C LYS A 75 15.48 -1.97 16.20
N ALA A 76 14.20 -1.59 16.22
CA ALA A 76 13.65 -0.73 17.27
C ALA A 76 13.74 -1.39 18.66
N PHE A 77 13.44 -2.68 18.76
CA PHE A 77 13.57 -3.44 20.01
C PHE A 77 15.02 -3.60 20.47
N ASP A 78 15.95 -3.84 19.54
CA ASP A 78 17.37 -4.02 19.86
C ASP A 78 18.07 -2.68 20.15
N ASN A 79 17.46 -1.52 19.81
CA ASN A 79 18.06 -0.19 19.96
C ASN A 79 17.15 0.83 20.67
N PRO A 80 16.62 0.54 21.87
CA PRO A 80 15.64 1.40 22.53
C PRO A 80 16.20 2.79 22.85
N ASN A 81 17.50 2.91 23.16
CA ASN A 81 18.15 4.19 23.47
C ASN A 81 18.10 5.21 22.33
N THR A 82 18.01 4.74 21.08
CA THR A 82 18.08 5.60 19.89
C THR A 82 16.79 5.59 19.07
N MET A 83 15.89 4.63 19.28
CA MET A 83 14.67 4.45 18.47
C MET A 83 13.36 4.67 19.23
N THR A 84 13.39 4.71 20.55
CA THR A 84 12.20 4.98 21.36
C THR A 84 11.72 6.43 21.20
N ARG A 85 10.41 6.63 21.29
CA ARG A 85 9.67 7.89 21.12
C ARG A 85 9.90 8.56 19.77
N LYS A 86 10.12 7.75 18.74
CA LYS A 86 10.27 8.21 17.36
C LYS A 86 9.18 7.66 16.48
N ASP A 87 8.82 8.47 15.50
CA ASP A 87 8.12 8.04 14.29
C ASP A 87 9.17 7.78 13.22
N LEU A 88 9.23 6.54 12.74
CA LEU A 88 10.15 6.12 11.70
C LEU A 88 9.35 5.92 10.42
N GLU A 89 9.49 6.87 9.50
CA GLU A 89 8.98 6.76 8.13
C GLU A 89 9.90 5.80 7.35
N ILE A 90 9.43 4.57 7.13
CA ILE A 90 10.23 3.51 6.51
C ILE A 90 9.71 3.16 5.12
N VAL A 91 10.63 3.06 4.17
CA VAL A 91 10.36 2.77 2.76
C VAL A 91 11.43 1.80 2.24
N SER A 92 11.03 0.87 1.39
CA SER A 92 11.98 0.01 0.65
C SER A 92 12.38 0.69 -0.66
N ASP A 93 11.40 1.25 -1.38
CA ASP A 93 11.65 1.98 -2.62
C ASP A 93 10.53 2.97 -2.94
N ILE A 94 10.83 3.95 -3.80
CA ILE A 94 9.87 4.92 -4.33
C ILE A 94 9.55 4.49 -5.77
N VAL A 95 8.36 3.94 -5.98
CA VAL A 95 8.00 3.20 -7.20
C VAL A 95 7.08 4.03 -8.09
N ASN A 96 7.32 3.98 -9.40
CA ASN A 96 6.44 4.51 -10.44
C ASN A 96 6.04 3.41 -11.44
N SER A 97 5.09 3.73 -12.31
CA SER A 97 4.56 2.80 -13.30
C SER A 97 5.61 2.20 -14.26
N PRO A 98 6.56 2.98 -14.85
CA PRO A 98 7.65 2.40 -15.64
C PRO A 98 8.51 1.41 -14.86
N MET A 99 8.80 1.67 -13.59
CA MET A 99 9.59 0.76 -12.75
C MET A 99 8.87 -0.55 -12.50
N ILE A 100 7.54 -0.53 -12.30
CA ILE A 100 6.74 -1.75 -12.15
C ILE A 100 6.86 -2.61 -13.42
N VAL A 101 6.59 -2.01 -14.59
CA VAL A 101 6.64 -2.72 -15.88
C VAL A 101 8.03 -3.31 -16.11
N LYS A 102 9.07 -2.47 -16.01
CA LYS A 102 10.46 -2.87 -16.24
C LYS A 102 10.89 -4.00 -15.30
N THR A 103 10.61 -3.85 -14.00
CA THR A 103 11.07 -4.82 -12.98
C THR A 103 10.34 -6.14 -13.12
N PHE A 104 9.02 -6.09 -13.35
CA PHE A 104 8.23 -7.30 -13.52
C PHE A 104 8.68 -8.08 -14.76
N THR A 105 8.79 -7.42 -15.92
CA THR A 105 9.25 -8.08 -17.16
C THR A 105 10.68 -8.59 -17.03
N HIS A 106 11.56 -7.88 -16.34
CA HIS A 106 12.93 -8.36 -16.10
C HIS A 106 12.98 -9.63 -15.24
N VAL A 107 12.22 -9.68 -14.15
CA VAL A 107 12.26 -10.79 -13.18
C VAL A 107 11.51 -12.02 -13.70
N THR A 108 10.41 -11.82 -14.44
CA THR A 108 9.52 -12.91 -14.86
C THR A 108 9.73 -13.35 -16.30
N GLY A 109 10.28 -12.48 -17.16
CA GLY A 109 10.32 -12.68 -18.61
C GLY A 109 8.97 -12.41 -19.31
N GLU A 110 7.91 -12.09 -18.57
CA GLU A 110 6.57 -11.91 -19.11
C GLU A 110 6.29 -10.44 -19.45
N PRO A 111 5.59 -10.16 -20.57
CA PRO A 111 5.16 -8.81 -20.89
C PRO A 111 4.11 -8.34 -19.88
N VAL A 112 4.16 -7.06 -19.51
CA VAL A 112 3.16 -6.42 -18.67
C VAL A 112 2.99 -4.96 -19.03
N GLU A 113 1.79 -4.45 -18.83
CA GLU A 113 1.39 -3.07 -19.00
C GLU A 113 0.94 -2.48 -17.66
N TYR A 114 1.05 -1.16 -17.55
CA TYR A 114 0.47 -0.41 -16.44
C TYR A 114 -0.58 0.55 -17.00
N LYS A 115 -1.81 0.46 -16.51
CA LYS A 115 -2.89 1.38 -16.84
C LYS A 115 -3.22 2.24 -15.63
N SER A 116 -2.97 3.54 -15.78
CA SER A 116 -3.52 4.52 -14.85
C SER A 116 -5.01 4.70 -15.11
N VAL A 117 -5.81 4.69 -14.04
CA VAL A 117 -7.25 4.92 -14.06
C VAL A 117 -7.63 6.02 -13.07
N THR A 118 -8.85 6.52 -13.14
CA THR A 118 -9.41 7.39 -12.10
C THR A 118 -9.68 6.60 -10.81
N MET A 119 -9.84 7.30 -9.68
CA MET A 119 -10.20 6.66 -8.41
C MET A 119 -11.54 5.92 -8.49
N ASP A 120 -12.52 6.48 -9.21
CA ASP A 120 -13.83 5.85 -9.37
C ASP A 120 -13.72 4.56 -10.18
N GLU A 121 -13.08 4.60 -11.35
CA GLU A 121 -12.79 3.42 -12.16
C GLU A 121 -12.00 2.36 -11.39
N PHE A 122 -11.05 2.76 -10.53
CA PHE A 122 -10.31 1.83 -9.69
C PHE A 122 -11.21 1.13 -8.67
N PHE A 123 -12.10 1.86 -8.00
CA PHE A 123 -12.99 1.27 -7.00
C PHE A 123 -14.09 0.41 -7.61
N ASP A 124 -14.48 0.65 -8.85
CA ASP A 124 -15.44 -0.18 -9.58
C ASP A 124 -14.86 -1.57 -9.92
N LEU A 125 -13.55 -1.78 -9.78
CA LEU A 125 -12.89 -3.09 -9.90
C LEU A 125 -13.11 -3.98 -8.66
N PHE A 126 -13.64 -3.43 -7.56
CA PHE A 126 -13.84 -4.15 -6.31
C PHE A 126 -15.34 -4.26 -5.96
N GLU A 127 -15.82 -5.49 -5.78
CA GLU A 127 -17.15 -5.70 -5.22
C GLU A 127 -17.25 -5.06 -3.83
N ASN A 128 -18.40 -4.42 -3.55
CA ASN A 128 -18.69 -3.86 -2.24
C ASN A 128 -17.66 -2.84 -1.73
N ALA A 129 -16.90 -2.17 -2.60
CA ALA A 129 -15.90 -1.16 -2.21
C ALA A 129 -16.49 -0.04 -1.32
N GLY A 130 -17.77 0.27 -1.50
CA GLY A 130 -18.52 1.24 -0.70
C GLY A 130 -19.08 0.72 0.63
N VAL A 131 -19.11 -0.60 0.83
CA VAL A 131 -19.66 -1.24 2.03
C VAL A 131 -18.63 -1.16 3.16
N SER A 132 -19.12 -0.94 4.37
CA SER A 132 -18.27 -0.92 5.57
C SER A 132 -17.61 -2.28 5.79
N VAL A 133 -16.30 -2.31 6.04
CA VAL A 133 -15.61 -3.55 6.42
C VAL A 133 -15.94 -3.97 7.86
N ALA A 134 -16.42 -3.03 8.68
CA ALA A 134 -16.94 -3.29 10.02
C ALA A 134 -18.45 -3.57 9.96
N THR A 135 -18.85 -4.65 9.28
CA THR A 135 -20.26 -4.99 9.04
C THR A 135 -21.06 -5.26 10.32
N ASN A 136 -20.40 -5.75 11.37
CA ASN A 136 -21.02 -6.08 12.66
C ASN A 136 -20.88 -4.99 13.73
N ALA A 137 -20.33 -3.82 13.39
CA ALA A 137 -20.18 -2.74 14.36
C ALA A 137 -21.52 -2.00 14.55
N ALA A 138 -21.82 -1.58 15.78
CA ALA A 138 -22.98 -0.75 16.10
C ALA A 138 -23.02 0.56 15.28
N ARG A 139 -21.87 0.98 14.75
CA ARG A 139 -21.73 2.00 13.72
C ARG A 139 -20.81 1.46 12.63
N PRO A 140 -21.33 0.96 11.51
CA PRO A 140 -20.48 0.52 10.40
C PRO A 140 -19.71 1.73 9.84
N THR A 141 -18.39 1.71 10.00
CA THR A 141 -17.47 2.76 9.53
C THR A 141 -16.28 2.15 8.79
N GLY A 142 -15.72 2.91 7.85
CA GLY A 142 -14.52 2.51 7.10
C GLY A 142 -14.86 1.53 5.97
N SER A 143 -15.27 2.04 4.81
CA SER A 143 -15.33 1.23 3.59
C SER A 143 -13.98 1.26 2.88
N TRP A 144 -13.71 0.29 2.01
CA TRP A 144 -12.50 0.27 1.18
C TRP A 144 -12.33 1.59 0.41
N ARG A 145 -13.42 2.09 -0.19
CA ARG A 145 -13.48 3.37 -0.88
C ARG A 145 -13.12 4.55 0.03
N LYS A 146 -13.59 4.59 1.28
CA LYS A 146 -13.26 5.67 2.22
C LYS A 146 -11.80 5.61 2.70
N THR A 147 -11.28 4.41 2.96
CA THR A 147 -9.91 4.21 3.45
C THR A 147 -8.87 4.52 2.37
N PHE A 148 -9.06 3.98 1.18
CA PHE A 148 -8.09 4.12 0.07
C PHE A 148 -8.34 5.37 -0.77
N GLY A 149 -9.50 6.01 -0.62
CA GLY A 149 -9.88 7.20 -1.39
C GLY A 149 -8.96 8.40 -1.22
N ARG A 150 -8.17 8.43 -0.14
CA ARG A 150 -7.17 9.48 0.12
C ARG A 150 -5.73 9.02 -0.11
N LEU A 151 -5.49 7.72 -0.25
CA LEU A 151 -4.15 7.16 -0.34
C LEU A 151 -3.52 7.46 -1.70
N PHE A 152 -4.11 6.96 -2.79
CA PHE A 152 -3.53 7.12 -4.13
C PHE A 152 -3.48 8.56 -4.65
N PRO A 153 -4.48 9.44 -4.37
CA PRO A 153 -4.36 10.84 -4.75
C PRO A 153 -3.15 11.56 -4.12
N SER A 154 -2.65 11.08 -2.98
CA SER A 154 -1.43 11.64 -2.38
C SER A 154 -0.16 11.38 -3.21
N TYR A 155 -0.18 10.38 -4.10
CA TYR A 155 0.96 10.01 -4.94
C TYR A 155 0.90 10.64 -6.33
N ALA A 156 -0.28 11.03 -6.80
CA ALA A 156 -0.54 11.44 -8.18
C ALA A 156 0.14 12.76 -8.61
N THR A 157 0.89 13.46 -7.74
CA THR A 157 1.45 14.79 -8.05
C THR A 157 2.81 15.09 -7.39
N ILE A 158 3.53 14.10 -6.88
CA ILE A 158 4.86 14.37 -6.30
C ILE A 158 5.90 14.46 -7.43
N LEU A 159 6.26 15.69 -7.80
CA LEU A 159 7.51 16.08 -8.45
C LEU A 159 8.61 16.24 -7.41
#